data_AF-A0A3P7ZGY0-F1
#
_entry.id   AF-A0A3P7ZGY0-F1
#
_cell.length_a   1.000
_cell.length_b   1.000
_cell.length_c   1.000
_cell.angle_alpha   90.00
_cell.angle_beta   90.00
_cell.angle_gamma   90.00
#
_symmetry.space_group_name_H-M   'P 1'
#
loop_
_entity.id
_entity.type
_entity.pdbx_description
1 polymer ?
#
loop_
_entity_poly.entity_id
_entity_poly.type
_entity_poly.pdbx_seq_one_letter_code
_entity_poly.pdbx_strand_id
1 'polypeptide(L)'
;MEDIVEDIFLDLLPASCTTKYFTSKRSSFDIFTRIENILLALGAEVVRTPTEASFSDLKSHIGVAFRLQKELPNAIILDQYTNIANPLEHYDKTAEELLYALDDNLDVLVAGAGTGGTISGIGHKLKEIVGVDPIGSILSDPEHNEVSAYEVEGIGYDFIPTVLDRDIIDLWMRSNDKDSFETSRLLAKHEGLLC
;
A
#
# COMPACT_ATOMS: atom_id res chain seq x y z
N MET A 1 1.31 10.32 -22.31
CA MET A 1 2.23 9.73 -21.31
C MET A 1 1.43 9.84 -20.04
N GLU A 2 0.70 8.77 -19.74
CA GLU A 2 -0.26 8.72 -18.65
C GLU A 2 0.43 7.93 -17.54
N ASP A 3 0.72 8.63 -16.46
CA ASP A 3 1.46 8.09 -15.32
C ASP A 3 0.55 7.16 -14.48
N ILE A 4 1.02 6.36 -13.51
CA ILE A 4 0.25 5.28 -12.84
C ILE A 4 0.57 5.29 -11.33
N VAL A 5 -0.47 5.31 -10.49
CA VAL A 5 -0.44 5.00 -9.05
C VAL A 5 -1.80 4.40 -8.68
N GLU A 6 -1.86 3.09 -8.44
CA GLU A 6 -3.12 2.41 -8.14
C GLU A 6 -3.12 1.84 -6.72
N ASP A 7 -4.20 2.08 -5.99
CA ASP A 7 -4.45 1.50 -4.67
C ASP A 7 -5.92 1.15 -4.48
N ILE A 8 -6.16 0.15 -3.63
CA ILE A 8 -7.48 -0.35 -3.27
C ILE A 8 -7.66 -0.19 -1.77
N PHE A 9 -8.62 0.65 -1.38
CA PHE A 9 -8.82 1.02 0.02
C PHE A 9 -10.04 0.37 0.64
N LEU A 10 -9.85 -0.19 1.83
CA LEU A 10 -10.90 -0.62 2.76
C LEU A 10 -11.38 0.59 3.57
N ASP A 11 -12.09 1.51 2.93
CA ASP A 11 -12.37 2.81 3.56
C ASP A 11 -13.78 2.96 4.09
N LEU A 12 -14.74 2.06 3.89
CA LEU A 12 -16.10 2.27 4.37
C LEU A 12 -16.76 0.98 4.87
N LEU A 13 -17.00 0.88 6.19
CA LEU A 13 -17.84 -0.17 6.80
C LEU A 13 -19.14 0.45 7.34
N PRO A 14 -20.30 0.33 6.66
CA PRO A 14 -21.59 0.66 7.27
C PRO A 14 -22.09 -0.49 8.16
N ALA A 15 -22.92 -0.16 9.15
CA ALA A 15 -23.57 -1.10 10.07
C ALA A 15 -24.48 -2.17 9.40
N SER A 16 -24.65 -2.10 8.08
CA SER A 16 -25.32 -3.09 7.23
C SER A 16 -24.38 -3.54 6.10
N CYS A 17 -23.29 -4.22 6.44
CA CYS A 17 -22.48 -5.15 5.62
C CYS A 17 -22.09 -4.83 4.15
N THR A 18 -22.23 -3.60 3.64
CA THR A 18 -21.77 -3.27 2.28
C THR A 18 -20.54 -2.39 2.32
N THR A 19 -19.37 -3.02 2.20
CA THR A 19 -18.09 -2.30 2.12
C THR A 19 -17.97 -1.59 0.78
N LYS A 20 -17.58 -0.31 0.78
CA LYS A 20 -17.23 0.40 -0.47
C LYS A 20 -15.71 0.44 -0.64
N TYR A 21 -15.25 0.11 -1.84
CA TYR A 21 -13.84 0.16 -2.22
C TYR A 21 -13.63 1.20 -3.30
N PHE A 22 -12.53 1.92 -3.20
CA PHE A 22 -12.10 2.81 -4.26
C PHE A 22 -11.07 2.08 -5.12
N THR A 23 -11.26 2.14 -6.43
CA THR A 23 -10.25 1.68 -7.39
C THR A 23 -9.97 2.82 -8.35
N SER A 24 -8.77 2.90 -8.88
CA SER A 24 -8.50 3.73 -10.05
C SER A 24 -8.12 2.78 -11.18
N LYS A 25 -8.45 3.12 -12.44
CA LYS A 25 -8.21 2.22 -13.59
C LYS A 25 -7.24 2.90 -14.54
N ARG A 26 -6.04 2.32 -14.75
CA ARG A 26 -5.12 2.82 -15.79
C ARG A 26 -4.53 1.80 -16.75
N SER A 27 -4.38 0.52 -16.42
CA SER A 27 -3.70 -0.41 -17.34
C SER A 27 -4.65 -1.28 -18.20
N SER A 28 -4.14 -1.72 -19.35
CA SER A 28 -4.73 -2.78 -20.19
C SER A 28 -4.44 -4.18 -19.65
N PHE A 29 -3.78 -4.28 -18.49
CA PHE A 29 -3.48 -5.52 -17.81
C PHE A 29 -4.63 -5.99 -16.91
N ASP A 30 -4.83 -7.30 -16.87
CA ASP A 30 -6.01 -8.00 -16.37
C ASP A 30 -6.16 -8.00 -14.83
N ILE A 31 -5.20 -7.44 -14.08
CA ILE A 31 -5.16 -7.53 -12.61
C ILE A 31 -6.21 -6.66 -11.92
N PHE A 32 -6.47 -5.43 -12.37
CA PHE A 32 -7.54 -4.59 -11.79
C PHE A 32 -8.90 -5.22 -11.96
N THR A 33 -9.15 -5.76 -13.14
CA THR A 33 -10.36 -6.52 -13.41
C THR A 33 -10.48 -7.69 -12.44
N ARG A 34 -9.37 -8.37 -12.10
CA ARG A 34 -9.38 -9.47 -11.13
C ARG A 34 -9.68 -8.99 -9.71
N ILE A 35 -9.03 -7.94 -9.20
CA ILE A 35 -9.30 -7.47 -7.84
C ILE A 35 -10.71 -6.89 -7.73
N GLU A 36 -11.14 -6.06 -8.70
CA GLU A 36 -12.51 -5.54 -8.76
C GLU A 36 -13.53 -6.67 -8.81
N ASN A 37 -13.31 -7.72 -9.60
CA ASN A 37 -14.21 -8.88 -9.65
C ASN A 37 -14.27 -9.62 -8.31
N ILE A 38 -13.14 -9.76 -7.61
CA ILE A 38 -13.11 -10.37 -6.27
C ILE A 38 -13.93 -9.53 -5.30
N LEU A 39 -13.72 -8.20 -5.28
CA LEU A 39 -14.45 -7.28 -4.40
C LEU A 39 -15.96 -7.31 -4.67
N LEU A 40 -16.36 -7.24 -5.95
CA LEU A 40 -17.76 -7.36 -6.35
C LEU A 40 -18.34 -8.72 -5.96
N ALA A 41 -17.60 -9.82 -6.12
CA ALA A 41 -18.02 -11.15 -5.71
C ALA A 41 -18.16 -11.30 -4.19
N LEU A 42 -17.38 -10.55 -3.41
CA LEU A 42 -17.48 -10.45 -1.95
C LEU A 42 -18.64 -9.53 -1.49
N GLY A 43 -19.41 -8.96 -2.42
CA GLY A 43 -20.57 -8.13 -2.13
C GLY A 43 -20.24 -6.65 -1.90
N ALA A 44 -19.06 -6.21 -2.32
CA ALA A 44 -18.65 -4.83 -2.18
C ALA A 44 -19.20 -3.93 -3.29
N GLU A 45 -19.34 -2.64 -2.99
CA GLU A 45 -19.54 -1.62 -4.02
C GLU A 45 -18.18 -1.01 -4.40
N VAL A 46 -17.86 -0.98 -5.69
CA VAL A 46 -16.60 -0.41 -6.18
C VAL A 46 -16.84 0.95 -6.82
N VAL A 47 -16.15 1.98 -6.32
CA VAL A 47 -16.18 3.35 -6.82
C VAL A 47 -14.86 3.66 -7.51
N ARG A 48 -14.93 4.10 -8.77
CA ARG A 48 -13.72 4.44 -9.52
C ARG A 48 -13.33 5.91 -9.35
N THR A 49 -12.05 6.20 -9.11
CA THR A 49 -11.48 7.56 -9.09
C THR A 49 -10.42 7.75 -10.17
N PRO A 50 -10.18 8.99 -10.64
CA PRO A 50 -9.11 9.27 -11.60
C PRO A 50 -7.75 9.06 -10.95
N THR A 51 -6.85 8.40 -11.66
CA THR A 51 -5.50 8.08 -11.16
C THR A 51 -4.55 9.29 -11.22
N GLU A 52 -4.84 10.32 -12.04
CA GLU A 52 -4.08 11.58 -12.11
C GLU A 52 -4.38 12.52 -10.95
N ALA A 53 -5.43 12.25 -10.18
CA ALA A 53 -5.82 13.10 -9.08
C ALA A 53 -4.77 12.97 -7.96
N SER A 54 -4.00 14.03 -7.73
CA SER A 54 -3.13 14.14 -6.54
C SER A 54 -3.95 13.82 -5.28
N PHE A 55 -3.29 13.28 -4.24
CA PHE A 55 -3.95 12.94 -2.97
C PHE A 55 -4.84 14.06 -2.41
N SER A 56 -4.46 15.33 -2.64
CA SER A 56 -5.18 16.53 -2.18
C SER A 56 -6.39 16.96 -3.03
N ASP A 57 -6.60 16.36 -4.21
CA ASP A 57 -7.74 16.65 -5.08
C ASP A 57 -9.02 16.05 -4.50
N LEU A 58 -10.14 16.78 -4.60
CA LEU A 58 -11.48 16.28 -4.24
C LEU A 58 -11.90 15.05 -5.05
N LYS A 59 -11.29 14.82 -6.21
CA LYS A 59 -11.50 13.65 -7.07
C LYS A 59 -10.60 12.48 -6.74
N SER A 60 -9.59 12.63 -5.88
CA SER A 60 -8.76 11.52 -5.42
C SER A 60 -9.61 10.49 -4.67
N HIS A 61 -9.10 9.27 -4.51
CA HIS A 61 -9.77 8.25 -3.70
C HIS A 61 -10.01 8.74 -2.26
N ILE A 62 -9.06 9.46 -1.66
CA ILE A 62 -9.19 10.07 -0.34
C ILE A 62 -10.33 11.11 -0.34
N GLY A 63 -10.32 12.04 -1.30
CA GLY A 63 -11.34 13.08 -1.41
C GLY A 63 -12.76 12.52 -1.61
N VAL A 64 -12.88 11.50 -2.45
CA VAL A 64 -14.14 10.81 -2.72
C VAL A 64 -14.60 9.99 -1.51
N ALA A 65 -13.70 9.33 -0.78
CA ALA A 65 -14.02 8.64 0.47
C ALA A 65 -14.61 9.59 1.50
N PHE A 66 -13.95 10.74 1.75
CA PHE A 66 -14.46 11.77 2.68
C PHE A 66 -15.79 12.38 2.24
N ARG A 67 -16.02 12.55 0.94
CA ARG A 67 -17.33 12.97 0.43
C ARG A 67 -18.41 11.94 0.75
N LEU A 68 -18.15 10.67 0.42
CA LEU A 68 -19.11 9.59 0.64
C LEU A 68 -19.40 9.35 2.13
N GLN A 69 -18.41 9.51 3.01
CA GLN A 69 -18.63 9.46 4.46
C GLN A 69 -19.65 10.51 4.93
N LYS A 70 -19.64 11.70 4.34
CA LYS A 70 -20.60 12.77 4.68
C LYS A 70 -22.00 12.52 4.12
N GLU A 71 -22.09 11.84 2.98
CA GLU A 71 -23.34 11.55 2.28
C GLU A 71 -24.05 10.30 2.81
N LEU A 72 -23.29 9.32 3.29
CA LEU A 72 -23.82 8.02 3.72
C LEU A 72 -24.06 7.98 5.24
N PRO A 73 -25.25 7.55 5.69
CA PRO A 73 -25.52 7.43 7.12
C PRO A 73 -24.66 6.30 7.74
N ASN A 74 -24.10 6.56 8.91
CA ASN A 74 -23.26 5.62 9.67
C ASN A 74 -22.00 5.14 8.91
N ALA A 75 -21.53 5.91 7.94
CA ALA A 75 -20.29 5.64 7.25
C ALA A 75 -19.07 5.99 8.12
N ILE A 76 -18.09 5.09 8.15
CA ILE A 76 -16.83 5.25 8.88
C ILE A 76 -15.68 5.07 7.90
N ILE A 77 -14.73 6.01 7.91
CA ILE A 77 -13.43 5.85 7.23
C ILE A 77 -12.43 5.28 8.21
N LEU A 78 -11.89 4.10 7.90
CA LEU A 78 -10.87 3.45 8.73
C LEU A 78 -9.50 4.11 8.58
N ASP A 79 -9.21 4.69 7.41
CA ASP A 79 -8.06 5.52 7.10
C ASP A 79 -6.71 4.84 7.41
N GLN A 80 -6.27 3.96 6.51
CA GLN A 80 -5.01 3.23 6.69
C GLN A 80 -3.75 4.12 6.73
N TYR A 81 -3.85 5.39 6.33
CA TYR A 81 -2.71 6.32 6.28
C TYR A 81 -2.43 7.01 7.61
N THR A 82 -3.46 7.12 8.47
CA THR A 82 -3.37 7.82 9.76
C THR A 82 -3.70 6.93 10.94
N ASN A 83 -4.40 5.82 10.73
CA ASN A 83 -4.85 4.95 11.79
C ASN A 83 -3.71 4.11 12.35
N ILE A 84 -3.37 4.35 13.63
CA ILE A 84 -2.31 3.65 14.37
C ILE A 84 -2.52 2.13 14.44
N ALA A 85 -3.76 1.64 14.25
CA ALA A 85 -4.03 0.20 14.18
C ALA A 85 -3.27 -0.49 13.02
N ASN A 86 -2.95 0.24 11.94
CA ASN A 86 -2.17 -0.29 10.82
C ASN A 86 -0.75 -0.71 11.26
N PRO A 87 0.14 0.19 11.72
CA PRO A 87 1.46 -0.22 12.19
C PRO A 87 1.41 -1.10 13.46
N LEU A 88 0.44 -0.91 14.36
CA LEU A 88 0.34 -1.72 15.56
C LEU A 88 0.06 -3.20 15.28
N GLU A 89 -0.75 -3.53 14.27
CA GLU A 89 -0.99 -4.93 13.90
C GLU A 89 0.33 -5.62 13.50
N HIS A 90 1.20 -4.91 12.79
CA HIS A 90 2.50 -5.43 12.40
C HIS A 90 3.51 -5.49 13.55
N TYR A 91 3.46 -4.53 14.47
CA TYR A 91 4.25 -4.54 15.70
C TYR A 91 3.85 -5.71 16.62
N ASP A 92 2.55 -5.85 16.92
CA ASP A 92 2.04 -6.81 17.89
C ASP A 92 1.99 -8.24 17.35
N LYS A 93 1.85 -8.42 16.03
CA LYS A 93 1.72 -9.75 15.42
C LYS A 93 2.81 -10.07 14.43
N THR A 94 2.89 -9.37 13.30
CA THR A 94 3.82 -9.77 12.21
C THR A 94 5.27 -9.85 12.70
N ALA A 95 5.72 -8.88 13.50
CA ALA A 95 7.06 -8.89 14.07
C ALA A 95 7.28 -10.05 15.07
N GLU A 96 6.30 -10.35 15.92
CA GLU A 96 6.36 -11.48 16.87
C GLU A 96 6.37 -12.81 16.13
N GLU A 97 5.58 -12.96 15.07
CA GLU A 97 5.55 -14.15 14.23
C GLU A 97 6.90 -14.38 13.55
N LEU A 98 7.55 -13.32 13.06
CA LEU A 98 8.89 -13.39 12.46
C LEU A 98 9.96 -13.79 13.48
N LEU A 99 9.99 -13.13 14.64
CA LEU A 99 10.93 -13.43 15.71
C LEU A 99 10.77 -14.86 16.21
N TYR A 100 9.52 -15.29 16.42
CA TYR A 100 9.22 -16.67 16.79
C TYR A 100 9.66 -17.68 15.73
N ALA A 101 9.34 -17.42 14.45
CA ALA A 101 9.67 -18.34 13.35
C ALA A 101 11.18 -18.49 13.11
N LEU A 102 11.96 -17.50 13.54
CA LEU A 102 13.41 -17.46 13.34
C LEU A 102 14.21 -17.63 14.64
N ASP A 103 13.57 -18.05 15.73
CA ASP A 103 14.20 -18.22 17.05
C ASP A 103 15.02 -16.97 17.48
N ASP A 104 14.43 -15.78 17.31
CA ASP A 104 15.04 -14.45 17.52
C ASP A 104 16.29 -14.17 16.67
N ASN A 105 16.59 -15.01 15.68
CA ASN A 105 17.77 -14.91 14.82
C ASN A 105 17.43 -14.25 13.47
N LEU A 106 17.07 -12.97 13.54
CA LEU A 106 16.80 -12.11 12.38
C LEU A 106 17.74 -10.91 12.39
N ASP A 107 18.63 -10.86 11.41
CA ASP A 107 19.61 -9.78 11.27
C ASP A 107 19.03 -8.57 10.54
N VAL A 108 18.42 -8.81 9.38
CA VAL A 108 17.93 -7.75 8.47
C VAL A 108 16.55 -8.11 7.93
N LEU A 109 15.64 -7.15 7.92
CA LEU A 109 14.37 -7.24 7.21
C LEU A 109 14.39 -6.33 5.97
N VAL A 110 13.91 -6.83 4.83
CA VAL A 110 13.70 -6.04 3.61
C VAL A 110 12.20 -6.01 3.31
N ALA A 111 11.61 -4.82 3.16
CA ALA A 111 10.18 -4.68 2.88
C ALA A 111 9.88 -3.50 1.95
N GLY A 112 8.94 -3.70 1.02
CA GLY A 112 8.35 -2.62 0.23
C GLY A 112 7.50 -1.69 1.09
N ALA A 113 7.62 -0.38 0.89
CA ALA A 113 6.86 0.62 1.62
C ALA A 113 5.70 1.16 0.77
N GLY A 114 4.46 0.95 1.24
CA GLY A 114 3.26 1.66 0.77
C GLY A 114 2.83 2.66 1.84
N THR A 115 1.77 2.34 2.58
CA THR A 115 1.35 3.16 3.75
C THR A 115 2.47 3.29 4.79
N GLY A 116 3.40 2.34 4.83
CA GLY A 116 4.47 2.27 5.81
C GLY A 116 4.11 1.47 7.07
N GLY A 117 2.85 1.06 7.24
CA GLY A 117 2.42 0.31 8.43
C GLY A 117 3.25 -0.95 8.70
N THR A 118 3.49 -1.76 7.67
CA THR A 118 4.32 -2.97 7.78
C THR A 118 5.73 -2.67 8.25
N ILE A 119 6.43 -1.77 7.56
CA ILE A 119 7.85 -1.50 7.83
C ILE A 119 8.04 -0.78 9.17
N SER A 120 7.17 0.18 9.51
CA SER A 120 7.22 0.89 10.78
C SER A 120 6.85 -0.01 11.95
N GLY A 121 5.78 -0.79 11.82
CA GLY A 121 5.36 -1.74 12.86
C GLY A 121 6.44 -2.78 13.17
N ILE A 122 7.01 -3.40 12.14
CA ILE A 122 8.07 -4.40 12.34
C ILE A 122 9.37 -3.75 12.82
N GLY A 123 9.77 -2.61 12.24
CA GLY A 123 11.03 -1.95 12.57
C GLY A 123 11.11 -1.43 14.00
N HIS A 124 9.97 -1.16 14.66
CA HIS A 124 9.98 -0.86 16.10
C HIS A 124 10.32 -2.06 17.01
N LYS A 125 10.39 -3.30 16.49
CA LYS A 125 10.87 -4.49 17.23
C LYS A 125 12.19 -5.06 16.73
N LEU A 126 12.56 -4.78 15.49
CA LEU A 126 13.75 -5.34 14.87
C LEU A 126 14.94 -4.36 14.90
N LYS A 127 16.11 -4.87 14.53
CA LYS A 127 17.37 -4.13 14.61
C LYS A 127 17.77 -3.41 13.35
N GLU A 128 17.57 -4.03 12.17
CA GLU A 128 18.02 -3.47 10.90
C GLU A 128 16.95 -3.66 9.82
N ILE A 129 16.54 -2.55 9.22
CA ILE A 129 15.41 -2.44 8.31
C ILE A 129 15.85 -1.78 7.00
N VAL A 130 15.58 -2.47 5.89
CA VAL A 130 15.77 -1.95 4.53
C VAL A 130 14.40 -1.70 3.90
N GLY A 131 14.10 -0.43 3.65
CA GLY A 131 12.90 -0.01 2.93
C GLY A 131 13.10 -0.05 1.43
N VAL A 132 12.12 -0.58 0.70
CA VAL A 132 12.10 -0.57 -0.77
C VAL A 132 11.01 0.39 -1.24
N ASP A 133 11.41 1.36 -2.06
CA ASP A 133 10.55 2.41 -2.60
C ASP A 133 10.66 2.45 -4.14
N PRO A 134 9.57 2.46 -4.89
CA PRO A 134 9.67 2.51 -6.35
C PRO A 134 10.22 3.86 -6.84
N ILE A 135 10.96 3.83 -7.94
CA ILE A 135 11.33 5.06 -8.66
C ILE A 135 10.04 5.75 -9.15
N GLY A 136 9.85 7.01 -8.75
CA GLY A 136 8.62 7.76 -8.98
C GLY A 136 7.82 8.04 -7.70
N SER A 137 8.14 7.34 -6.60
CA SER A 137 7.68 7.66 -5.24
C SER A 137 8.69 8.53 -4.49
N ILE A 138 8.21 9.20 -3.44
CA ILE A 138 9.00 10.10 -2.57
C ILE A 138 9.21 9.56 -1.15
N LEU A 139 8.81 8.32 -0.84
CA LEU A 139 8.91 7.78 0.53
C LEU A 139 10.37 7.69 1.01
N SER A 140 11.27 7.26 0.11
CA SER A 140 12.71 7.17 0.37
C SER A 140 13.39 8.55 0.39
N ASP A 141 12.96 9.47 -0.47
CA ASP A 141 13.55 10.80 -0.62
C ASP A 141 12.48 11.89 -0.79
N PRO A 142 11.92 12.42 0.32
CA PRO A 142 10.87 13.44 0.29
C PRO A 142 11.33 14.81 -0.22
N GLU A 143 12.65 15.05 -0.28
CA GLU A 143 13.21 16.29 -0.81
C GLU A 143 13.26 16.27 -2.35
N HIS A 144 13.24 15.07 -2.94
CA HIS A 144 13.26 14.86 -4.38
C HIS A 144 11.84 14.87 -4.97
N ASN A 145 11.42 16.04 -5.46
CA ASN A 145 10.07 16.27 -6.01
C ASN A 145 9.82 15.67 -7.41
N GLU A 146 10.51 14.61 -7.81
CA GLU A 146 10.25 13.92 -9.09
C GLU A 146 9.31 12.74 -8.85
N VAL A 147 8.02 13.05 -8.72
CA VAL A 147 6.94 12.05 -8.73
C VAL A 147 6.68 11.61 -10.17
N SER A 148 6.66 10.30 -10.42
CA SER A 148 6.36 9.73 -11.73
C SER A 148 5.63 8.41 -11.62
N ALA A 149 5.03 7.97 -12.72
CA ALA A 149 4.41 6.66 -12.85
C ALA A 149 5.34 5.51 -12.54
N TYR A 150 4.74 4.42 -12.09
CA TYR A 150 5.30 3.08 -12.19
C TYR A 150 4.15 2.05 -12.26
N GLU A 151 4.43 0.88 -12.84
CA GLU A 151 3.44 -0.19 -13.06
C GLU A 151 3.30 -1.13 -11.85
N VAL A 152 4.30 -1.18 -10.95
CA VAL A 152 4.22 -1.97 -9.72
C VAL A 152 3.14 -1.42 -8.78
N GLU A 153 2.27 -2.29 -8.28
CA GLU A 153 1.12 -1.90 -7.46
C GLU A 153 1.40 -2.05 -5.94
N GLY A 154 0.76 -1.21 -5.13
CA GLY A 154 0.69 -1.35 -3.67
C GLY A 154 1.89 -0.82 -2.85
N ILE A 155 2.88 -0.22 -3.51
CA ILE A 155 4.02 0.45 -2.85
C ILE A 155 4.26 1.84 -3.46
N GLY A 156 4.91 2.72 -2.69
CA GLY A 156 5.23 4.10 -3.05
C GLY A 156 4.04 5.07 -3.01
N TYR A 157 4.34 6.36 -2.80
CA TYR A 157 3.35 7.45 -2.77
C TYR A 157 3.95 8.81 -3.17
N ASP A 158 3.07 9.73 -3.57
CA ASP A 158 3.35 11.17 -3.79
C ASP A 158 3.22 12.02 -2.51
N PHE A 159 2.98 11.38 -1.37
CA PHE A 159 2.94 11.97 -0.03
C PHE A 159 3.54 11.01 1.00
N ILE A 160 3.85 11.52 2.20
CA ILE A 160 4.33 10.69 3.32
C ILE A 160 3.13 10.35 4.23
N PRO A 161 2.71 9.07 4.31
CA PRO A 161 1.65 8.66 5.22
C PRO A 161 2.03 8.94 6.69
N THR A 162 1.05 9.25 7.53
CA THR A 162 1.31 9.55 8.95
C THR A 162 1.80 8.32 9.72
N VAL A 163 1.40 7.12 9.31
CA VAL A 163 1.82 5.86 9.95
C VAL A 163 3.22 5.39 9.56
N LEU A 164 3.85 6.00 8.55
CA LEU A 164 5.23 5.69 8.17
C LEU A 164 6.20 6.45 9.08
N ASP A 165 6.79 5.75 10.05
CA ASP A 165 8.01 6.18 10.73
C ASP A 165 9.21 5.87 9.82
N ARG A 166 9.88 6.92 9.34
CA ARG A 166 11.06 6.83 8.46
C ARG A 166 12.37 6.75 9.24
N ASP A 167 12.39 7.16 10.50
CA ASP A 167 13.61 7.25 11.30
C ASP A 167 14.09 5.87 11.77
N ILE A 168 13.20 4.87 11.72
CA ILE A 168 13.48 3.45 12.00
C ILE A 168 14.07 2.69 10.80
N ILE A 169 14.18 3.31 9.62
CA ILE A 169 14.65 2.65 8.40
C ILE A 169 16.12 3.00 8.17
N ASP A 170 16.98 1.99 8.23
CA ASP A 170 18.43 2.15 8.13
C ASP A 170 18.90 2.45 6.71
N LEU A 171 18.25 1.83 5.71
CA LEU A 171 18.60 1.98 4.31
C LEU A 171 17.36 1.97 3.42
N TRP A 172 17.33 2.88 2.46
CA TRP A 172 16.37 2.86 1.37
C TRP A 172 16.99 2.31 0.08
N MET A 173 16.30 1.37 -0.55
CA MET A 173 16.58 0.87 -1.89
C MET A 173 15.50 1.34 -2.85
N ARG A 174 15.90 1.79 -4.04
CA ARG A 174 14.96 2.19 -5.10
C ARG A 174 14.75 1.06 -6.09
N SER A 175 13.50 0.65 -6.33
CA SER A 175 13.15 -0.39 -7.29
C SER A 175 12.56 0.18 -8.59
N ASN A 176 12.62 -0.59 -9.68
CA ASN A 176 11.96 -0.27 -10.94
C ASN A 176 11.05 -1.43 -11.38
N ASP A 177 10.11 -1.13 -12.28
CA ASP A 177 9.12 -2.10 -12.76
C ASP A 177 9.72 -3.34 -13.40
N LYS A 178 10.71 -3.13 -14.27
CA LYS A 178 11.33 -4.22 -15.03
C LYS A 178 11.93 -5.27 -14.08
N ASP A 179 12.77 -4.83 -13.15
CA ASP A 179 13.46 -5.73 -12.21
C ASP A 179 12.46 -6.39 -11.25
N SER A 180 11.40 -5.65 -10.85
CA SER A 180 10.33 -6.17 -9.99
C SER A 180 9.57 -7.31 -10.67
N PHE A 181 9.11 -7.11 -11.92
CA PHE A 181 8.39 -8.13 -12.67
C PHE A 181 9.26 -9.31 -13.08
N GLU A 182 10.53 -9.07 -13.43
CA GLU A 182 11.48 -10.15 -13.72
C GLU A 182 11.71 -11.01 -12.47
N THR A 183 11.88 -10.38 -11.29
CA THR A 183 12.10 -11.08 -10.01
C THR A 183 10.88 -11.88 -9.58
N SER A 184 9.65 -11.32 -9.64
CA SER A 184 8.41 -12.06 -9.35
C SER A 184 8.28 -13.33 -10.21
N ARG A 185 8.55 -13.22 -11.52
CA ARG A 185 8.53 -14.39 -12.43
C ARG A 185 9.59 -15.42 -12.08
N LEU A 186 10.77 -15.00 -11.62
CA LEU A 186 11.82 -15.90 -11.17
C LEU A 186 11.41 -16.63 -9.89
N LEU A 187 10.81 -15.94 -8.91
CA LEU A 187 10.29 -16.56 -7.69
C LEU A 187 9.24 -17.63 -7.99
N ALA A 188 8.30 -17.36 -8.90
CA ALA A 188 7.31 -18.35 -9.32
C ALA A 188 7.94 -19.55 -10.02
N LYS A 189 8.93 -19.31 -10.89
CA LYS A 189 9.56 -20.35 -11.70
C LYS A 189 10.52 -21.23 -10.92
N HIS A 190 11.31 -20.65 -10.02
CA HIS A 190 12.43 -21.32 -9.36
C HIS A 190 12.10 -21.73 -7.92
N GLU A 191 11.30 -20.92 -7.21
CA GLU A 191 10.96 -21.17 -5.80
C GLU A 191 9.51 -21.64 -5.60
N GLY A 192 8.69 -21.63 -6.67
CA GLY A 192 7.28 -22.02 -6.60
C GLY A 192 6.41 -21.03 -5.81
N LEU A 193 6.90 -19.80 -5.61
CA LEU A 193 6.19 -18.74 -4.89
C LEU A 193 5.34 -17.93 -5.88
N LEU A 194 4.02 -18.03 -5.76
CA LEU A 194 3.05 -17.35 -6.63
C LEU A 194 2.74 -15.93 -6.13
N CYS A 195 3.76 -15.06 -6.17
CA CYS A 195 3.73 -13.68 -5.70
C CYS A 195 4.05 -12.67 -6.82
#